data_AF-A0A1V5M9F4-F1
#
_entry.id   AF-A0A1V5M9F4-F1
#
_cell.length_a   1.000
_cell.length_b   1.000
_cell.length_c   1.000
_cell.angle_alpha   90.00
_cell.angle_beta   90.00
_cell.angle_gamma   90.00
#
_symmetry.space_group_name_H-M   'P 1'
#
loop_
_entity.id
_entity.type
_entity.pdbx_description
1 polymer ?
#
loop_
_entity_poly.entity_id
_entity_poly.type
_entity_poly.pdbx_seq_one_letter_code
_entity_poly.pdbx_strand_id
1 'polypeptide(L)'
;MQSAAISIICHIIFDLAIHGLAIATVLLIAGLVMGSMRHRLSKPFLVVARKLGTVCGIASLPGLITLCVSHTLPPVGVYNINSLGFLSLWSLISAHMIGEETNYQFTVKVKNESNLEESPE
;
A
#
# COMPACT_ATOMS: atom_id res chain seq x y z
N MET A 1 -19.24 24.97 -11.81
CA MET A 1 -17.77 24.81 -11.81
C MET A 1 -17.25 23.84 -10.74
N GLN A 2 -17.91 23.69 -9.57
CA GLN A 2 -17.46 22.77 -8.52
C GLN A 2 -17.56 21.27 -8.88
N SER A 3 -18.53 20.84 -9.68
CA SER A 3 -18.74 19.41 -9.99
C SER A 3 -17.63 18.74 -10.81
N ALA A 4 -16.93 19.48 -11.67
CA ALA A 4 -15.89 18.94 -12.53
C ALA A 4 -14.58 18.67 -11.75
N ALA A 5 -14.18 19.60 -10.88
CA ALA A 5 -12.98 19.45 -10.05
C ALA A 5 -13.10 18.27 -9.09
N ILE A 6 -14.27 18.09 -8.46
CA ILE A 6 -14.53 16.97 -7.56
C ILE A 6 -14.44 15.63 -8.31
N SER A 7 -15.03 15.55 -9.51
CA SER A 7 -14.97 14.36 -10.33
C SER A 7 -13.55 13.99 -10.76
N ILE A 8 -12.73 14.99 -11.11
CA ILE A 8 -11.31 14.79 -11.47
C ILE A 8 -10.53 14.25 -10.27
N ILE A 9 -10.69 14.87 -9.10
CA ILE A 9 -10.00 14.45 -7.88
C ILE A 9 -10.38 13.02 -7.48
N CYS A 10 -11.67 12.65 -7.55
CA CYS A 10 -12.10 11.28 -7.28
C CYS A 10 -11.48 10.27 -8.24
N HIS A 11 -11.38 10.60 -9.53
CA HIS A 11 -10.76 9.72 -10.51
C HIS A 11 -9.25 9.53 -10.25
N ILE A 12 -8.54 10.62 -9.94
CA ILE A 12 -7.10 10.57 -9.62
C ILE A 12 -6.86 9.75 -8.34
N ILE A 13 -7.65 9.95 -7.30
CA ILE A 13 -7.53 9.19 -6.05
C ILE A 13 -7.83 7.72 -6.30
N PHE A 14 -8.83 7.41 -7.12
CA PHE A 14 -9.15 6.03 -7.49
C PHE A 14 -8.03 5.37 -8.29
N ASP A 15 -7.48 6.04 -9.30
CA ASP A 15 -6.34 5.54 -10.08
C ASP A 15 -5.13 5.33 -9.17
N LEU A 16 -4.80 6.30 -8.33
CA LEU A 16 -3.73 6.18 -7.34
C LEU A 16 -3.96 4.96 -6.43
N ALA A 17 -5.18 4.78 -5.93
CA ALA A 17 -5.53 3.66 -5.04
C ALA A 17 -5.44 2.30 -5.74
N ILE A 18 -5.88 2.17 -7.00
CA ILE A 18 -5.77 0.92 -7.77
C ILE A 18 -4.30 0.54 -7.98
N HIS A 19 -3.45 1.49 -8.35
CA HIS A 19 -2.02 1.21 -8.54
C HIS A 19 -1.34 0.82 -7.21
N GLY A 20 -1.77 1.44 -6.10
CA GLY A 20 -1.32 1.07 -4.76
C GLY A 20 -1.77 -0.34 -4.35
N LEU A 21 -3.01 -0.71 -4.67
CA LEU A 21 -3.54 -2.07 -4.50
C LEU A 21 -2.74 -3.09 -5.32
N ALA A 22 -2.44 -2.77 -6.58
CA ALA A 22 -1.64 -3.65 -7.44
C ALA A 22 -0.25 -3.93 -6.83
N ILE A 23 0.43 -2.89 -6.31
CA ILE A 23 1.72 -3.05 -5.63
C ILE A 23 1.56 -3.80 -4.31
N ALA A 24 0.52 -3.54 -3.53
CA ALA A 24 0.22 -4.30 -2.32
C ALA A 24 0.04 -5.80 -2.62
N THR A 25 -0.62 -6.16 -3.73
CA THR A 25 -0.75 -7.55 -4.18
C THR A 25 0.60 -8.16 -4.54
N VAL A 26 1.46 -7.44 -5.25
CA VAL A 26 2.83 -7.91 -5.58
C VAL A 26 3.63 -8.16 -4.30
N LEU A 27 3.59 -7.23 -3.33
CA LEU A 27 4.26 -7.39 -2.04
C LEU A 27 3.71 -8.55 -1.22
N LEU A 28 2.39 -8.76 -1.25
CA LEU A 28 1.74 -9.88 -0.57
C LEU A 28 2.22 -11.21 -1.15
N ILE A 29 2.24 -11.35 -2.48
CA ILE A 29 2.72 -12.54 -3.17
C ILE A 29 4.20 -12.77 -2.84
N ALA A 30 5.04 -11.74 -2.95
CA ALA A 30 6.46 -11.83 -2.60
C ALA A 30 6.66 -12.26 -1.13
N GLY A 31 5.88 -11.68 -0.21
CA GLY A 31 5.89 -12.03 1.21
C GLY A 31 5.47 -13.47 1.47
N LEU A 32 4.44 -13.98 0.77
CA LEU A 32 3.98 -15.37 0.87
C LEU A 32 5.01 -16.35 0.31
N VAL A 33 5.61 -16.04 -0.84
CA VAL A 33 6.70 -16.86 -1.42
C VAL A 33 7.88 -16.92 -0.46
N MET A 34 8.35 -15.78 0.05
CA MET A 34 9.40 -15.74 1.07
C MET A 34 9.01 -16.47 2.36
N GLY A 35 7.74 -16.40 2.74
CA GLY A 35 7.18 -17.12 3.89
C GLY A 35 7.26 -18.63 3.72
N SER A 36 6.94 -19.13 2.52
CA SER A 36 7.06 -20.56 2.19
C SER A 36 8.52 -21.05 2.26
N MET A 37 9.47 -20.17 1.94
CA MET A 37 10.92 -20.41 2.06
C MET A 37 11.46 -20.19 3.48
N ARG A 38 10.61 -19.88 4.47
CA ARG A 38 10.99 -19.53 5.86
C ARG A 38 11.98 -18.37 5.95
N HIS A 39 11.95 -17.45 4.99
CA HIS A 39 12.85 -16.30 4.98
C HIS A 39 12.42 -15.26 6.03
N ARG A 40 13.38 -14.71 6.80
CA ARG A 40 13.10 -13.72 7.85
C ARG A 40 12.46 -12.42 7.32
N LEU A 41 12.68 -12.08 6.05
CA LEU A 41 12.07 -10.92 5.39
C LEU A 41 10.59 -11.12 4.99
N SER A 42 10.02 -12.33 5.15
CA SER A 42 8.61 -12.55 4.86
C SER A 42 7.68 -11.66 5.70
N LYS A 43 7.95 -11.55 7.00
CA LYS A 43 7.17 -10.75 7.94
C LYS A 43 7.06 -9.27 7.54
N PRO A 44 8.15 -8.52 7.31
CA PRO A 44 8.03 -7.11 6.94
C PRO A 44 7.25 -6.91 5.64
N PHE A 45 7.46 -7.77 4.63
CA PHE A 45 6.70 -7.70 3.38
C PHE A 45 5.20 -7.93 3.59
N LEU A 46 4.81 -8.92 4.38
CA LEU A 46 3.40 -9.21 4.67
C LEU A 46 2.72 -8.09 5.48
N VAL A 47 3.44 -7.51 6.45
CA VAL A 47 2.93 -6.40 7.27
C VAL A 47 2.72 -5.14 6.41
N VAL A 48 3.71 -4.78 5.58
CA VAL A 48 3.60 -3.64 4.68
C VAL A 48 2.52 -3.86 3.63
N ALA A 49 2.45 -5.04 3.01
CA ALA A 49 1.39 -5.38 2.05
C ALA A 49 -0.01 -5.24 2.67
N ARG A 50 -0.20 -5.67 3.92
CA ARG A 50 -1.48 -5.52 4.63
C ARG A 50 -1.81 -4.06 4.91
N LYS A 51 -0.86 -3.28 5.44
CA LYS A 51 -1.05 -1.84 5.73
C LYS A 51 -1.40 -1.08 4.45
N LEU A 52 -0.59 -1.28 3.40
CA LEU A 52 -0.75 -0.66 2.09
C LEU A 52 -2.09 -1.04 1.45
N GLY A 53 -2.42 -2.33 1.45
CA GLY A 53 -3.68 -2.85 0.92
C GLY A 53 -4.91 -2.30 1.65
N THR A 54 -4.81 -2.09 2.97
CA THR A 54 -5.92 -1.51 3.75
C THR A 54 -6.15 -0.04 3.39
N VAL A 55 -5.07 0.75 3.34
CA VAL A 55 -5.13 2.18 2.99
C VAL A 55 -5.65 2.36 1.56
N CYS A 56 -5.10 1.62 0.61
CA CYS A 56 -5.51 1.70 -0.79
C CYS A 56 -6.92 1.13 -1.00
N GLY A 57 -7.31 0.09 -0.26
CA GLY A 57 -8.66 -0.46 -0.27
C GLY A 57 -9.69 0.58 0.14
N ILE A 58 -9.49 1.24 1.27
CA ILE A 58 -10.38 2.31 1.76
C ILE A 58 -10.43 3.47 0.76
N ALA A 59 -9.28 3.91 0.24
CA ALA A 59 -9.20 5.01 -0.73
C ALA A 59 -9.92 4.69 -2.05
N SER A 60 -10.00 3.41 -2.44
CA SER A 60 -10.69 2.99 -3.67
C SER A 60 -12.22 2.95 -3.55
N LEU A 61 -12.78 2.90 -2.33
CA LEU A 61 -14.22 2.71 -2.12
C LEU A 61 -15.12 3.73 -2.84
N PRO A 62 -14.85 5.05 -2.81
CA PRO A 62 -15.71 6.02 -3.48
C PRO A 62 -15.76 5.83 -5.01
N GLY A 63 -14.62 5.50 -5.62
CA GLY A 63 -14.55 5.22 -7.05
C GLY A 63 -15.21 3.88 -7.41
N LEU A 64 -15.04 2.86 -6.56
CA LEU A 64 -15.68 1.55 -6.73
C LEU A 64 -17.21 1.64 -6.63
N ILE A 65 -17.74 2.40 -5.66
CA ILE A 65 -19.18 2.64 -5.51
C ILE A 65 -19.72 3.34 -6.77
N THR A 66 -19.02 4.36 -7.25
CA THR A 66 -19.40 5.09 -8.47
C THR A 66 -19.42 4.17 -9.69
N LEU A 67 -18.42 3.30 -9.84
CA LEU A 67 -18.34 2.31 -10.90
C LEU A 67 -19.45 1.26 -10.82
N CYS A 68 -19.76 0.75 -9.63
CA CYS A 68 -20.83 -0.23 -9.42
C CYS A 68 -22.23 0.34 -9.68
N VAL A 69 -22.47 1.62 -9.33
CA VAL A 69 -23.78 2.26 -9.51
C VAL A 69 -23.97 2.77 -10.95
N SER A 70 -22.91 3.32 -11.55
CA SER A 70 -23.01 4.02 -12.83
C SER A 70 -22.52 3.19 -14.02
N HIS A 71 -21.92 2.01 -13.79
CA HIS A 71 -21.25 1.15 -14.80
C HIS A 71 -20.16 1.84 -15.65
N THR A 72 -19.89 3.11 -15.39
CA THR A 72 -18.90 3.92 -16.10
C THR A 72 -18.21 4.83 -15.10
N LEU A 73 -16.89 4.97 -15.21
CA LEU A 73 -16.19 6.06 -14.54
C LEU A 73 -16.58 7.38 -15.21
N PRO A 74 -16.79 8.47 -14.44
CA PRO A 74 -17.12 9.76 -15.02
C PRO A 74 -16.02 10.16 -16.02
N PRO A 75 -16.37 10.57 -17.25
CA PRO A 75 -15.39 10.91 -18.28
C PRO A 75 -14.59 12.13 -17.85
N VAL A 76 -13.38 11.89 -17.35
CA VAL A 76 -12.39 12.92 -17.09
C VAL A 76 -11.64 13.16 -18.39
N GLY A 77 -11.72 14.38 -18.92
CA GLY A 77 -11.09 14.75 -20.19
C GLY A 77 -9.60 14.42 -20.18
N VAL A 78 -9.13 13.73 -21.23
CA VAL A 78 -7.75 13.36 -21.59
C VAL A 78 -6.70 13.62 -20.50
N TYR A 79 -6.84 12.98 -19.34
CA TYR A 79 -5.90 13.12 -18.24
C TYR A 79 -4.90 11.98 -18.33
N ASN A 80 -3.84 12.20 -19.12
CA ASN A 80 -2.78 11.22 -19.31
C ASN A 80 -1.76 11.33 -18.15
N ILE A 81 -2.18 11.10 -16.90
CA ILE A 81 -1.17 10.75 -15.89
C ILE A 81 -0.63 9.40 -16.31
N ASN A 82 0.65 9.38 -16.68
CA ASN A 82 1.36 8.17 -17.00
C ASN A 82 1.33 7.25 -15.78
N SER A 83 0.70 6.07 -15.87
CA SER A 83 0.65 5.04 -14.84
C SER A 83 2.02 4.76 -14.19
N LEU A 84 3.10 5.00 -14.95
CA LEU A 84 4.47 4.89 -14.49
C LEU A 84 4.81 5.82 -13.30
N GLY A 85 4.19 6.99 -13.21
CA GLY A 85 4.35 7.92 -12.08
C GLY A 85 3.68 7.42 -10.80
N PHE A 86 2.52 6.78 -10.89
CA PHE A 86 1.87 6.16 -9.74
C PHE A 86 2.65 4.93 -9.27
N LEU A 87 3.13 4.10 -10.21
CA LEU A 87 3.93 2.93 -9.88
C LEU A 87 5.25 3.30 -9.21
N SER A 88 5.95 4.34 -9.68
CA SER A 88 7.21 4.78 -9.07
C SER A 88 7.00 5.35 -7.67
N LEU A 89 5.96 6.16 -7.47
CA LEU A 89 5.60 6.70 -6.15
C LEU A 89 5.29 5.59 -5.15
N TRP A 90 4.44 4.63 -5.53
CA TRP A 90 4.10 3.51 -4.66
C TRP A 90 5.26 2.57 -4.41
N SER A 91 6.16 2.39 -5.39
CA SER A 91 7.39 1.62 -5.20
C SER A 91 8.31 2.27 -4.17
N LEU A 92 8.46 3.60 -4.22
CA LEU A 92 9.26 4.36 -3.26
C LEU A 92 8.67 4.27 -1.84
N ILE A 93 7.36 4.47 -1.71
CA ILE A 93 6.63 4.34 -0.43
C ILE A 93 6.82 2.94 0.13
N SER A 94 6.61 1.91 -0.71
CA SER A 94 6.74 0.51 -0.31
C SER A 94 8.16 0.18 0.15
N ALA A 95 9.18 0.62 -0.59
CA ALA A 95 10.57 0.39 -0.23
C ALA A 95 10.93 1.05 1.11
N HIS A 96 10.46 2.28 1.33
CA HIS A 96 10.67 2.97 2.60
C HIS A 96 10.01 2.24 3.77
N MET A 97 8.72 1.89 3.64
CA MET A 97 7.98 1.17 4.68
C MET A 97 8.58 -0.20 4.99
N ILE A 98 9.08 -0.92 3.97
CA ILE A 98 9.78 -2.19 4.16
C ILE A 98 11.07 -1.97 4.95
N GLY A 99 11.85 -0.94 4.61
CA GLY A 99 13.07 -0.59 5.33
C GLY A 99 12.80 -0.29 6.81
N GLU A 100 11.77 0.50 7.11
CA GLU A 100 11.37 0.81 8.48
C GLU A 100 10.92 -0.45 9.25
N GLU A 101 10.05 -1.26 8.66
CA GLU A 101 9.55 -2.49 9.29
C GLU A 101 10.67 -3.51 9.48
N THR A 102 11.60 -3.65 8.52
CA THR A 102 12.79 -4.49 8.66
C THR A 102 13.68 -4.01 9.82
N ASN A 103 13.95 -2.71 9.92
CA ASN A 103 14.72 -2.16 11.02
C ASN A 103 14.03 -2.36 12.38
N TYR A 104 12.71 -2.20 12.43
CA TYR A 104 11.92 -2.47 13.63
C TYR A 104 12.02 -3.94 14.06
N GLN A 105 11.85 -4.88 13.13
CA GLN A 105 11.86 -6.32 13.43
C GLN A 105 13.25 -6.84 13.83
N PHE A 106 14.33 -6.31 13.25
CA PHE A 106 15.68 -6.84 13.47
C PHE A 106 16.48 -6.11 14.54
N THR A 107 16.21 -4.83 14.76
CA THR A 107 17.00 -4.00 15.69
C THR A 107 16.18 -3.65 16.92
N VAL A 108 15.05 -2.96 16.73
CA VAL A 108 14.29 -2.34 17.84
C VAL A 108 13.59 -3.40 18.68
N LYS A 109 12.91 -4.35 18.03
CA LYS A 109 12.16 -5.40 18.73
C LYS A 109 13.07 -6.30 19.57
N VAL A 110 14.19 -6.73 19.00
CA VAL A 110 15.17 -7.59 19.69
C VAL A 110 15.75 -6.89 20.92
N LYS A 111 16.10 -5.60 20.80
CA LYS A 111 16.61 -4.80 21.93
C LYS A 111 15.59 -4.65 23.06
N ASN A 112 14.32 -4.48 22.74
CA ASN A 112 13.27 -4.36 23.76
C ASN A 112 13.05 -5.69 24.49
N GLU A 113 13.07 -6.81 23.76
CA GLU A 113 12.94 -8.15 24.35
C GLU A 113 14.12 -8.46 25.29
N SER A 114 15.36 -8.11 24.92
CA SER A 114 16.52 -8.30 25.80
C SER A 114 16.49 -7.43 27.06
N ASN A 115 16.04 -6.18 26.96
CA ASN A 115 15.92 -5.28 28.13
C ASN A 115 14.88 -5.77 29.14
N LEU A 116 13.84 -6.49 28.68
CA LEU A 116 12.82 -7.09 29.54
C LEU A 116 13.36 -8.32 30.29
N GLU A 117 14.32 -9.05 29.71
CA GLU A 117 14.98 -10.18 30.37
C GLU A 117 16.05 -9.75 31.38
N GLU A 118 16.69 -8.58 31.18
CA GLU A 118 17.71 -8.02 32.09
C GLU A 118 17.15 -7.23 33.28
N SER A 119 15.83 -7.14 33.44
CA SER A 119 15.20 -6.57 34.64
C SER A 119 14.71 -7.68 35.57
N PRO A 120 15.59 -8.39 36.31
CA PRO A 120 15.13 -9.24 37.40
C PRO A 120 14.59 -8.33 38.51
N GLU A 121 13.37 -8.60 38.94
CA GLU A 121 12.86 -8.14 40.23
C GLU A 121 13.78 -8.57 41.38
#